data_AF-A0A963EMF7-F1
#
_entry.id   AF-A0A963EMF7-F1
#
_cell.length_a   1.000
_cell.length_b   1.000
_cell.length_c   1.000
_cell.angle_alpha   90.00
_cell.angle_beta   90.00
_cell.angle_gamma   90.00
#
_symmetry.space_group_name_H-M   'P 1'
#
loop_
_entity.id
_entity.type
_entity.pdbx_description
1 polymer ?
#
loop_
_entity_poly.entity_id
_entity_poly.type
_entity_poly.pdbx_seq_one_letter_code
_entity_poly.pdbx_strand_id
1 'polypeptide(L)'
;AEALVRWIAPILSFTAEEIWENLPGQRGVSVMLAQWFERLQGQGPDETMGPEYWREVMAVRAAVNREMETQRAAGVIRGSLDAAVTLFCDEGLHARLSELGDELRFVLITSEATLEPLANSPANGAATELDGLRLLLTASPHEKCARCWHRRAEVGRIAAHPGLCERCVENVDGSGEVRHFA
;
A
#
# COMPACT_ATOMS: atom_id res chain seq x y z
N ALA A 1 11.01 -15.76 4.25
CA ALA A 1 10.90 -15.79 5.74
C ALA A 1 12.20 -16.19 6.43
N GLU A 2 12.96 -17.18 5.93
CA GLU A 2 14.17 -17.66 6.63
C GLU A 2 15.34 -16.67 6.75
N ALA A 3 15.47 -15.72 5.82
CA ALA A 3 16.60 -14.79 5.83
C ALA A 3 16.70 -13.99 7.13
N LEU A 4 15.63 -13.24 7.46
CA LEU A 4 15.60 -12.41 8.66
C LEU A 4 15.81 -13.25 9.93
N VAL A 5 15.17 -14.42 10.03
CA VAL A 5 15.25 -15.28 11.21
C VAL A 5 16.68 -15.79 11.43
N ARG A 6 17.39 -16.18 10.37
CA ARG A 6 18.80 -16.58 10.45
C ARG A 6 19.71 -15.40 10.77
N TRP A 7 19.44 -14.22 10.21
CA TRP A 7 20.27 -13.02 10.42
C TRP A 7 20.16 -12.45 11.84
N ILE A 8 18.97 -12.53 12.47
CA ILE A 8 18.78 -12.04 13.84
C ILE A 8 19.19 -13.07 14.90
N ALA A 9 19.35 -14.35 14.55
CA ALA A 9 19.65 -15.43 15.51
C ALA A 9 20.85 -15.16 16.44
N PRO A 10 21.96 -14.52 16.00
CA PRO A 10 23.08 -14.19 16.88
C PRO A 10 22.75 -13.12 17.95
N ILE A 11 21.66 -12.37 17.81
CA ILE A 11 21.27 -11.25 18.69
C ILE A 11 20.01 -11.59 19.48
N LEU A 12 19.00 -12.14 18.81
CA LEU A 12 17.67 -12.46 19.35
C LEU A 12 17.48 -13.98 19.37
N SER A 13 18.38 -14.69 20.04
CA SER A 13 18.51 -16.14 19.90
C SER A 13 17.25 -16.93 20.22
N PHE A 14 16.61 -16.64 21.36
CA PHE A 14 15.36 -17.29 21.76
C PHE A 14 14.21 -16.98 20.80
N THR A 15 14.04 -15.72 20.42
CA THR A 15 12.98 -15.29 19.49
C THR A 15 13.19 -15.89 18.10
N ALA A 16 14.44 -15.96 17.62
CA ALA A 16 14.75 -16.57 16.34
C ALA A 16 14.41 -18.07 16.34
N GLU A 17 14.71 -18.79 17.43
CA GLU A 17 14.36 -20.20 17.59
C GLU A 17 12.84 -20.42 17.61
N GLU A 18 12.10 -19.62 18.38
CA GLU A 18 10.64 -19.70 18.44
C GLU A 18 9.99 -19.42 17.07
N ILE A 19 10.47 -18.40 16.33
CA ILE A 19 10.00 -18.15 14.97
C ILE A 19 10.35 -19.35 14.08
N TRP A 20 11.55 -19.89 14.20
CA TRP A 20 12.03 -21.00 13.38
C TRP A 20 11.13 -22.23 13.51
N GLU A 21 10.72 -22.60 14.72
CA GLU A 21 9.81 -23.71 15.00
C GLU A 21 8.42 -23.53 14.38
N ASN A 22 7.96 -22.29 14.24
CA ASN A 22 6.62 -21.94 13.75
C ASN A 22 6.58 -21.56 12.26
N LEU A 23 7.73 -21.50 11.59
CA LEU A 23 7.74 -21.19 10.16
C LEU A 23 7.23 -22.38 9.32
N PRO A 24 6.36 -22.14 8.32
CA PRO A 24 5.78 -23.20 7.50
C PRO A 24 6.78 -23.77 6.50
N GLY A 25 6.84 -25.10 6.37
CA GLY A 25 7.73 -25.82 5.45
C GLY A 25 8.87 -26.55 6.15
N GLN A 26 9.58 -27.41 5.42
CA GLN A 26 10.65 -28.26 5.95
C GLN A 26 11.94 -27.46 6.18
N ARG A 27 12.58 -27.66 7.34
CA ARG A 27 13.78 -26.95 7.77
C ARG A 27 14.58 -27.79 8.77
N GLY A 28 15.82 -27.38 9.06
CA GLY A 28 16.65 -28.01 10.09
C GLY A 28 16.07 -27.82 11.49
N VAL A 29 16.54 -28.62 12.46
CA VAL A 29 15.96 -28.68 13.82
C VAL A 29 16.10 -27.39 14.63
N SER A 30 17.07 -26.53 14.30
CA SER A 30 17.27 -25.25 14.98
C SER A 30 17.90 -24.22 14.05
N VAL A 31 17.53 -22.95 14.22
CA VAL A 31 18.15 -21.84 13.48
C VAL A 31 19.63 -21.68 13.85
N MET A 32 20.03 -22.08 15.06
CA MET A 32 21.43 -22.04 15.52
C MET A 32 22.34 -23.00 14.75
N LEU A 33 21.76 -23.98 14.06
CA LEU A 33 22.46 -24.92 13.20
C LEU A 33 22.37 -24.53 11.72
N ALA A 34 21.64 -23.44 11.41
CA ALA A 34 21.48 -22.97 10.05
C ALA A 34 22.66 -22.06 9.65
N GLN A 35 23.06 -22.16 8.39
CA GLN A 35 24.03 -21.24 7.79
C GLN A 35 23.40 -19.89 7.45
N TRP A 36 24.25 -18.90 7.21
CA TRP A 36 23.84 -17.60 6.68
C TRP A 36 22.96 -17.75 5.44
N PHE A 37 21.93 -16.92 5.32
CA PHE A 37 21.02 -16.98 4.18
C PHE A 37 21.58 -16.19 2.99
N GLU A 38 21.92 -16.90 1.91
CA GLU A 38 22.54 -16.29 0.71
C GLU A 38 21.61 -16.23 -0.50
N ARG A 39 20.41 -16.83 -0.41
CA ARG A 39 19.47 -16.94 -1.55
C ARG A 39 18.64 -15.68 -1.80
N LEU A 40 18.90 -14.58 -1.09
CA LEU A 40 18.27 -13.29 -1.36
C LEU A 40 18.97 -12.68 -2.57
N GLN A 41 18.30 -12.74 -3.71
CA GLN A 41 18.75 -12.06 -4.92
C GLN A 41 18.35 -10.59 -4.79
N GLY A 42 19.33 -9.70 -4.97
CA GLY A 42 19.06 -8.27 -5.11
C GLY A 42 18.39 -7.97 -6.45
N GLN A 43 17.74 -6.81 -6.52
CA GLN A 43 17.21 -6.28 -7.77
C GLN A 43 18.36 -5.92 -8.73
N GLY A 44 18.14 -6.11 -10.03
CA GLY A 44 19.08 -5.67 -11.06
C GLY A 44 19.16 -4.13 -11.13
N PRO A 45 20.27 -3.56 -11.63
CA PRO A 45 20.43 -2.10 -11.73
C PRO A 45 19.44 -1.42 -12.69
N ASP A 46 18.82 -2.18 -13.61
CA ASP A 46 17.90 -1.68 -14.63
C ASP A 46 16.41 -1.96 -14.31
N GLU A 47 16.08 -2.34 -13.07
CA GLU A 47 14.68 -2.52 -12.69
C GLU A 47 13.95 -1.17 -12.58
N THR A 48 12.88 -1.02 -13.35
CA THR A 48 12.05 0.19 -13.39
C THR A 48 11.53 0.60 -12.00
N MET A 49 11.15 -0.38 -11.18
CA MET A 49 10.66 -0.19 -9.80
C MET A 49 11.73 -0.55 -8.76
N GLY A 50 12.95 -0.06 -8.95
CA GLY A 50 14.08 -0.23 -8.04
C GLY A 50 14.01 0.63 -6.76
N PRO A 51 15.10 0.70 -5.98
CA PRO A 51 15.16 1.44 -4.72
C PRO A 51 14.79 2.92 -4.85
N GLU A 52 15.22 3.59 -5.91
CA GLU A 52 14.93 4.99 -6.20
C GLU A 52 13.44 5.24 -6.43
N TYR A 53 12.79 4.32 -7.16
CA TYR A 53 11.34 4.33 -7.38
C TYR A 53 10.59 4.28 -6.06
N TRP A 54 10.88 3.28 -5.24
CA TRP A 54 10.20 3.12 -3.96
C TRP A 54 10.52 4.23 -2.97
N ARG A 55 11.71 4.85 -3.04
CA ARG A 55 12.05 6.02 -2.23
C ARG A 55 11.15 7.21 -2.56
N GLU A 56 10.90 7.45 -3.84
CA GLU A 56 9.97 8.51 -4.29
C GLU A 56 8.52 8.20 -3.90
N VAL A 57 8.06 6.96 -4.12
CA VAL A 57 6.71 6.53 -3.70
C VAL A 57 6.52 6.66 -2.19
N MET A 58 7.54 6.33 -1.38
CA MET A 58 7.48 6.51 0.07
C MET A 58 7.47 7.98 0.49
N ALA A 59 8.15 8.86 -0.25
CA ALA A 59 8.08 10.29 -0.01
C ALA A 59 6.66 10.83 -0.29
N VAL A 60 6.05 10.43 -1.41
CA VAL A 60 4.65 10.75 -1.73
C VAL A 60 3.71 10.24 -0.64
N ARG A 61 3.87 8.98 -0.22
CA ARG A 61 3.08 8.39 0.86
C ARG A 61 3.23 9.16 2.18
N ALA A 62 4.43 9.66 2.49
CA ALA A 62 4.66 10.49 3.67
C ALA A 62 3.88 11.82 3.57
N ALA A 63 3.91 12.50 2.42
CA ALA A 63 3.14 13.72 2.19
C ALA A 63 1.62 13.48 2.33
N VAL A 64 1.11 12.39 1.74
CA VAL A 64 -0.30 11.98 1.87
C VAL A 64 -0.67 11.66 3.32
N ASN A 65 0.21 11.00 4.07
CA ASN A 65 -0.02 10.71 5.49
C ASN A 65 -0.13 11.98 6.35
N ARG A 66 0.67 13.02 6.06
CA ARG A 66 0.57 14.30 6.76
C ARG A 66 -0.78 14.95 6.49
N GLU A 67 -1.20 15.01 5.23
CA GLU A 67 -2.49 15.59 4.87
C GLU A 67 -3.66 14.77 5.45
N MET A 68 -3.56 13.44 5.47
CA MET A 68 -4.52 12.59 6.17
C MET A 68 -4.69 12.97 7.63
N GLU A 69 -3.60 13.30 8.32
CA GLU A 69 -3.68 13.70 9.73
C GLU A 69 -4.33 15.08 9.90
N THR A 70 -4.05 16.04 9.02
CA THR A 70 -4.76 17.32 8.96
C THR A 70 -6.28 17.10 8.82
N GLN A 71 -6.68 16.22 7.91
CA GLN A 71 -8.10 15.93 7.65
C GLN A 71 -8.77 15.16 8.79
N ARG A 72 -8.03 14.29 9.51
CA ARG A 72 -8.52 13.67 10.76
C ARG A 72 -8.73 14.69 11.86
N ALA A 73 -7.76 15.60 12.05
CA ALA A 73 -7.87 16.67 13.04
C ALA A 73 -9.05 17.61 12.76
N ALA A 74 -9.36 17.84 11.47
CA ALA A 74 -10.54 18.59 11.03
C ALA A 74 -11.86 17.79 11.12
N GLY A 75 -11.83 16.50 11.44
CA GLY A 75 -13.01 15.63 11.55
C GLY A 75 -13.62 15.20 10.20
N VAL A 76 -12.91 15.43 9.09
CA VAL A 76 -13.39 15.08 7.74
C VAL A 76 -13.34 13.58 7.50
N ILE A 77 -12.28 12.91 7.97
CA ILE A 77 -12.12 11.45 7.89
C ILE A 77 -11.81 10.87 9.27
N ARG A 78 -12.11 9.57 9.47
CA ARG A 78 -11.74 8.83 10.68
C ARG A 78 -10.60 7.86 10.42
N GLY A 79 -10.73 7.01 9.40
CA GLY A 79 -9.68 6.10 8.94
C GLY A 79 -9.08 6.53 7.60
N SER A 80 -7.89 6.03 7.25
CA SER A 80 -7.29 6.28 5.93
C SER A 80 -8.14 5.70 4.78
N LEU A 81 -8.78 4.54 5.01
CA LEU A 81 -9.73 3.95 4.08
C LEU A 81 -11.04 4.73 3.95
N ASP A 82 -11.30 5.74 4.79
CA ASP A 82 -12.42 6.65 4.54
C ASP A 82 -12.07 7.72 3.50
N ALA A 83 -10.80 7.84 3.07
CA ALA A 83 -10.34 8.88 2.17
C ALA A 83 -10.35 8.47 0.69
N ALA A 84 -10.67 9.45 -0.16
CA ALA A 84 -10.36 9.49 -1.58
C ALA A 84 -9.31 10.59 -1.81
N VAL A 85 -8.18 10.22 -2.43
CA VAL A 85 -7.04 11.13 -2.66
C VAL A 85 -6.89 11.40 -4.15
N THR A 86 -6.74 12.67 -4.51
CA THR A 86 -6.27 13.10 -5.83
C THR A 86 -4.88 13.70 -5.68
N LEU A 87 -3.90 13.12 -6.37
CA LEU A 87 -2.54 13.61 -6.47
C LEU A 87 -2.41 14.43 -7.76
N PHE A 88 -2.04 15.71 -7.62
CA PHE A 88 -1.74 16.58 -8.74
C PHE A 88 -0.23 16.66 -8.89
N CYS A 89 0.29 16.04 -9.94
CA CYS A 89 1.70 15.76 -10.13
C CYS A 89 2.25 16.46 -11.37
N ASP A 90 3.51 16.87 -11.35
CA ASP A 90 4.24 17.16 -12.58
C ASP A 90 4.36 15.91 -13.48
N GLU A 91 4.82 16.11 -14.72
CA GLU A 91 4.87 15.03 -15.72
C GLU A 91 5.74 13.85 -15.27
N GLY A 92 6.87 14.12 -14.62
CA GLY A 92 7.80 13.09 -14.16
C GLY A 92 7.20 12.23 -13.06
N LEU A 93 6.68 12.86 -12.00
CA LEU A 93 6.07 12.16 -10.89
C LEU A 93 4.77 11.45 -11.30
N HIS A 94 3.98 12.06 -12.20
CA HIS A 94 2.78 11.44 -12.74
C HIS A 94 3.12 10.13 -13.47
N ALA A 95 4.12 10.14 -14.38
CA ALA A 95 4.53 8.95 -15.11
C ALA A 95 4.97 7.83 -14.16
N ARG A 96 5.74 8.17 -13.13
CA ARG A 96 6.25 7.22 -12.13
C ARG A 96 5.13 6.59 -11.30
N LEU A 97 4.21 7.39 -10.76
CA LEU A 97 3.10 6.88 -9.96
C LEU A 97 2.08 6.11 -10.80
N SER A 98 1.98 6.40 -12.10
CA SER A 98 1.09 5.69 -13.01
C SER A 98 1.46 4.21 -13.18
N GLU A 99 2.72 3.82 -12.94
CA GLU A 99 3.15 2.42 -13.00
C GLU A 99 2.42 1.51 -11.98
N LEU A 100 1.98 2.07 -10.85
CA LEU A 100 1.21 1.34 -9.83
C LEU A 100 -0.25 1.12 -10.23
N GLY A 101 -0.77 1.89 -11.19
CA GLY A 101 -2.18 1.84 -11.61
C GLY A 101 -3.16 1.90 -10.43
N ASP A 102 -4.14 1.00 -10.42
CA ASP A 102 -5.17 0.91 -9.38
C ASP A 102 -4.60 0.50 -8.00
N GLU A 103 -3.41 -0.09 -7.95
CA GLU A 103 -2.75 -0.48 -6.69
C GLU A 103 -2.14 0.69 -5.93
N LEU A 104 -2.05 1.88 -6.54
CA LEU A 104 -1.58 3.10 -5.87
C LEU A 104 -2.38 3.36 -4.59
N ARG A 105 -3.70 3.15 -4.59
CA ARG A 105 -4.53 3.32 -3.38
C ARG A 105 -4.14 2.35 -2.26
N PHE A 106 -3.59 1.17 -2.58
CA PHE A 106 -3.14 0.21 -1.58
C PHE A 106 -1.83 0.66 -0.95
N VAL A 107 -0.92 1.19 -1.76
CA VAL A 107 0.31 1.82 -1.28
C VAL A 107 0.00 3.01 -0.35
N LEU A 108 -0.99 3.82 -0.71
CA LEU A 108 -1.44 4.97 0.08
C LEU A 108 -2.39 4.61 1.24
N ILE A 109 -2.91 3.38 1.27
CA ILE A 109 -3.91 2.91 2.24
C ILE A 109 -5.19 3.77 2.23
N THR A 110 -5.66 4.11 1.03
CA THR A 110 -6.89 4.88 0.78
C THR A 110 -7.92 4.05 0.04
N SER A 111 -9.16 4.52 -0.02
CA SER A 111 -10.19 3.85 -0.82
C SER A 111 -10.07 4.13 -2.30
N GLU A 112 -9.58 5.32 -2.63
CA GLU A 112 -9.35 5.79 -4.00
C GLU A 112 -8.06 6.62 -4.06
N ALA A 113 -7.37 6.52 -5.18
CA ALA A 113 -6.19 7.31 -5.51
C ALA A 113 -6.24 7.65 -6.99
N THR A 114 -6.34 8.93 -7.30
CA THR A 114 -6.41 9.45 -8.67
C THR A 114 -5.18 10.30 -8.94
N LEU A 115 -4.62 10.18 -10.14
CA LEU A 115 -3.53 11.04 -10.63
C LEU A 115 -4.09 12.07 -11.60
N GLU A 116 -3.66 13.32 -11.45
CA GLU A 116 -4.02 14.43 -12.31
C GLU A 116 -2.76 15.29 -12.61
N PRO A 117 -2.69 15.98 -13.75
CA PRO A 117 -1.64 16.95 -14.00
C PRO A 117 -1.62 18.08 -12.96
N LEU A 118 -0.43 18.55 -12.57
CA LEU A 118 -0.25 19.64 -11.59
C LEU A 118 -1.04 20.90 -11.96
N ALA A 119 -1.17 21.19 -13.26
CA ALA A 119 -1.93 22.32 -13.79
C ALA A 119 -3.44 22.26 -13.47
N ASN A 120 -3.98 21.06 -13.21
CA ASN A 120 -5.39 20.86 -12.83
C ASN A 120 -5.62 21.06 -11.32
N SER A 121 -4.56 21.32 -10.54
CA SER A 121 -4.66 21.42 -9.09
C SER A 121 -5.54 22.60 -8.67
N PRO A 122 -6.63 22.38 -7.92
CA PRO A 122 -7.55 23.44 -7.55
C PRO A 122 -6.93 24.39 -6.53
N ALA A 123 -7.56 25.54 -6.32
CA ALA A 123 -7.09 26.53 -5.35
C ALA A 123 -7.01 25.98 -3.92
N ASN A 124 -7.93 25.07 -3.55
CA ASN A 124 -7.98 24.41 -2.25
C ASN A 124 -7.10 23.14 -2.15
N GLY A 125 -6.32 22.79 -3.17
CA GLY A 125 -5.35 21.70 -3.07
C GLY A 125 -4.26 22.01 -2.04
N ALA A 126 -3.98 21.09 -1.13
CA ALA A 126 -2.88 21.22 -0.18
C ALA A 126 -1.54 21.20 -0.92
N ALA A 127 -0.67 22.17 -0.61
CA ALA A 127 0.72 22.10 -1.00
C ALA A 127 1.44 21.05 -0.15
N THR A 128 2.43 20.37 -0.73
CA THR A 128 3.26 19.40 -0.01
C THR A 128 4.69 19.90 0.11
N GLU A 129 5.49 19.22 0.91
CA GLU A 129 6.94 19.42 0.97
C GLU A 129 7.68 18.92 -0.28
N LEU A 130 6.99 18.23 -1.19
CA LEU A 130 7.55 17.73 -2.44
C LEU A 130 7.24 18.71 -3.56
N ASP A 131 8.30 19.21 -4.20
CA ASP A 131 8.18 19.98 -5.43
C ASP A 131 7.44 19.17 -6.49
N GLY A 132 6.55 19.82 -7.22
CA GLY A 132 5.75 19.16 -8.27
C GLY A 132 4.57 18.34 -7.75
N LEU A 133 4.26 18.32 -6.45
CA LEU A 133 3.12 17.58 -5.88
C LEU A 133 2.18 18.48 -5.06
N ARG A 134 0.89 18.44 -5.42
CA ARG A 134 -0.22 18.94 -4.61
C ARG A 134 -1.25 17.85 -4.38
N LEU A 135 -2.01 17.96 -3.30
CA LEU A 135 -2.95 16.91 -2.87
C LEU A 135 -4.34 17.50 -2.68
N LEU A 136 -5.37 16.75 -3.03
CA LEU A 136 -6.73 16.98 -2.53
C LEU A 136 -7.21 15.69 -1.88
N LEU A 137 -7.57 15.77 -0.60
CA LEU A 137 -8.11 14.65 0.13
C LEU A 137 -9.56 14.96 0.55
N THR A 138 -10.44 14.01 0.27
CA THR A 138 -11.86 14.10 0.63
C THR A 138 -12.31 12.81 1.30
N ALA A 139 -13.39 12.89 2.08
CA ALA A 139 -14.08 11.69 2.52
C ALA A 139 -14.72 11.00 1.32
N SER A 140 -14.48 9.70 1.13
CA SER A 140 -15.11 8.94 0.06
C SER A 140 -16.63 8.92 0.28
N PRO A 141 -17.43 9.23 -0.74
CA PRO A 141 -18.89 9.28 -0.64
C PRO A 141 -19.52 7.89 -0.64
N HIS A 142 -18.71 6.83 -0.74
CA HIS A 142 -19.18 5.48 -0.96
C HIS A 142 -19.38 4.68 0.32
N GLU A 143 -20.20 3.64 0.19
CA GLU A 143 -20.47 2.70 1.28
C GLU A 143 -19.24 1.82 1.56
N LYS A 144 -19.09 1.46 2.85
CA LYS A 144 -17.96 0.67 3.33
C LYS A 144 -18.19 -0.82 3.06
N CYS A 145 -17.26 -1.45 2.35
CA CYS A 145 -17.24 -2.91 2.20
C CYS A 145 -16.99 -3.60 3.56
N ALA A 146 -17.83 -4.56 3.92
CA ALA A 146 -17.77 -5.27 5.20
C ALA A 146 -16.51 -6.14 5.36
N ARG A 147 -15.91 -6.64 4.26
CA ARG A 147 -14.71 -7.49 4.28
C ARG A 147 -13.39 -6.73 4.28
N CYS A 148 -13.13 -5.93 3.24
CA CYS A 148 -11.85 -5.22 3.10
C CYS A 148 -11.84 -3.79 3.66
N TRP A 149 -12.98 -3.27 4.11
CA TRP A 149 -13.15 -1.92 4.68
C TRP A 149 -12.90 -0.74 3.75
N HIS A 150 -12.57 -0.97 2.47
CA HIS A 150 -12.59 0.10 1.47
C HIS A 150 -14.02 0.58 1.23
N ARG A 151 -14.14 1.88 0.93
CA ARG A 151 -15.36 2.54 0.47
C ARG A 151 -15.43 2.48 -1.04
N ARG A 152 -16.53 1.95 -1.57
CA ARG A 152 -16.63 1.55 -2.97
C ARG A 152 -18.03 1.73 -3.52
N ALA A 153 -18.12 2.28 -4.73
CA ALA A 153 -19.39 2.67 -5.34
C ALA A 153 -20.33 1.48 -5.56
N GLU A 154 -19.76 0.29 -5.76
CA GLU A 154 -20.44 -0.96 -6.01
C GLU A 154 -21.00 -1.65 -4.74
N VAL A 155 -20.58 -1.23 -3.54
CA VAL A 155 -21.12 -1.77 -2.28
C VAL A 155 -22.61 -1.43 -2.18
N GLY A 156 -23.44 -2.42 -1.87
CA GLY A 156 -24.90 -2.31 -1.87
C GLY A 156 -25.56 -2.65 -3.21
N ARG A 157 -24.78 -2.82 -4.29
CA ARG A 157 -25.32 -3.05 -5.65
C ARG A 157 -25.21 -4.50 -6.13
N ILE A 158 -24.40 -5.32 -5.46
CA ILE A 158 -24.20 -6.73 -5.81
C ILE A 158 -25.23 -7.58 -5.07
N ALA A 159 -26.25 -8.07 -5.79
CA ALA A 159 -27.38 -8.76 -5.16
C ALA A 159 -26.98 -9.98 -4.31
N ALA A 160 -26.00 -10.77 -4.76
CA ALA A 160 -25.51 -11.93 -4.01
C ALA A 160 -24.70 -11.54 -2.77
N HIS A 161 -24.04 -10.37 -2.78
CA HIS A 161 -23.18 -9.89 -1.71
C HIS A 161 -23.39 -8.39 -1.42
N PRO A 162 -24.54 -7.98 -0.85
CA PRO A 162 -24.88 -6.56 -0.72
C PRO A 162 -23.88 -5.76 0.11
N GLY A 163 -23.16 -6.40 1.04
CA GLY A 163 -22.16 -5.75 1.89
C GLY A 163 -20.73 -5.73 1.32
N LEU A 164 -20.49 -6.30 0.14
CA LEU A 164 -19.15 -6.46 -0.42
C LEU A 164 -18.92 -5.61 -1.67
N CYS A 165 -17.66 -5.22 -1.88
CA CYS A 165 -17.23 -4.69 -3.17
C CYS A 165 -16.88 -5.82 -4.14
N GLU A 166 -16.82 -5.51 -5.45
CA GLU A 166 -16.54 -6.49 -6.52
C GLU A 166 -15.23 -7.25 -6.27
N ARG A 167 -14.18 -6.56 -5.81
CA ARG A 167 -12.90 -7.18 -5.43
C ARG A 167 -13.05 -8.25 -4.34
N CYS A 168 -13.91 -7.99 -3.35
CA CYS A 168 -14.16 -8.95 -2.29
C CYS A 168 -15.01 -10.12 -2.77
N VAL A 169 -15.90 -9.90 -3.74
CA VAL A 169 -16.68 -10.98 -4.36
C VAL A 169 -15.77 -11.89 -5.17
N GLU A 170 -14.87 -11.34 -5.99
CA GLU A 170 -13.89 -12.13 -6.75
C GLU A 170 -13.00 -12.99 -5.83
N ASN A 171 -12.66 -12.48 -4.63
CA ASN A 171 -11.89 -13.21 -3.64
C ASN A 171 -12.67 -14.30 -2.87
N VAL A 172 -13.99 -14.25 -2.86
CA VAL A 172 -14.83 -15.20 -2.10
C VAL A 172 -15.39 -16.27 -3.04
N ASP A 173 -15.89 -15.86 -4.20
CA ASP A 173 -16.58 -16.73 -5.15
C ASP A 173 -15.83 -16.92 -6.47
N GLY A 174 -14.85 -16.07 -6.77
CA GLY A 174 -14.10 -16.07 -8.02
C GLY A 174 -12.74 -16.78 -7.92
N SER A 175 -11.83 -16.36 -8.79
CA SER A 175 -10.46 -16.90 -8.89
C SER A 175 -9.48 -16.25 -7.90
N GLY A 176 -9.90 -15.22 -7.18
CA GLY A 176 -9.04 -14.38 -6.36
C GLY A 176 -8.48 -13.19 -7.14
N GLU A 177 -8.27 -12.08 -6.42
CA GLU A 177 -7.65 -10.90 -7.02
C GLU A 177 -6.18 -11.15 -7.35
N VAL A 178 -5.75 -10.67 -8.52
CA VAL A 178 -4.34 -10.63 -8.90
C VAL A 178 -3.76 -9.30 -8.45
N ARG A 179 -2.67 -9.34 -7.70
CA ARG A 179 -1.92 -8.15 -7.26
C ARG A 179 -0.48 -8.27 -7.76
N HIS A 180 0.06 -7.16 -8.23
CA HIS A 180 1.38 -7.09 -8.85
C HIS A 180 2.42 -6.48 -7.92
N PHE A 181 2.04 -5.49 -7.10
CA PHE A 181 2.98 -4.69 -6.32
C PHE A 181 2.59 -4.61 -4.85
N ALA A 182 1.33 -4.26 -4.57
CA ALA A 182 0.86 -3.92 -3.23
C ALA A 182 -0.45 -4.61 -2.92
#